data_AF-A0A0W0XYF6-F1
#
_entry.id   AF-A0A0W0XYF6-F1
#
_cell.length_a   1.000
_cell.length_b   1.000
_cell.length_c   1.000
_cell.angle_alpha   90.00
_cell.angle_beta   90.00
_cell.angle_gamma   90.00
#
_symmetry.space_group_name_H-M   'P 1'
#
loop_
_entity.id
_entity.type
_entity.pdbx_description
1 polymer ?
#
loop_
_entity_poly.entity_id
_entity_poly.type
_entity_poly.pdbx_seq_one_letter_code
_entity_poly.pdbx_strand_id
1 'polypeptide(L)'
;MFEWLTAYFSGPNKRHGTLNTVPDKSIAASLEKKISEKQDYPPTGDTASTDVLPAQPQSKKQPNSYVFIWRKTRNGPGHAAIQIGGSEPKLHTDDEGDYGSIHPQNFPSMGPLAVLPLKADTAESLTQDMLLEACADQKTVTNDMEPPPLLTQADRTPKQPDLTFEINHLDTNAMQQRLQKVKADIAEGHLRYQLLPGLDLARFFRDSPHFISHDPIEIHLHMEKRRQLPVPPSTVTNCSTLVADVLNAGGADIQTNKPWGITPDGLADELHHSGAKLN
;
A
#
# COMPACT_ATOMS: atom_id res chain seq x y z
N MET A 1 -0.23 -7.63 -23.78
CA MET A 1 0.29 -8.55 -22.74
C MET A 1 -0.44 -8.41 -21.41
N PHE A 2 -0.58 -7.21 -20.83
CA PHE A 2 -1.41 -7.00 -19.62
C PHE A 2 -2.86 -7.50 -19.75
N GLU A 3 -3.50 -7.30 -20.90
CA GLU A 3 -4.89 -7.75 -21.15
C GLU A 3 -5.09 -9.27 -21.05
N TRP A 4 -4.06 -10.08 -21.28
CA TRP A 4 -4.19 -11.54 -21.19
C TRP A 4 -4.31 -12.02 -19.75
N LEU A 5 -3.56 -11.40 -18.83
CA LEU A 5 -3.67 -11.67 -17.39
C LEU A 5 -5.01 -11.20 -16.83
N THR A 6 -5.49 -10.00 -17.19
CA THR A 6 -6.81 -9.53 -16.74
C THR A 6 -7.94 -10.39 -17.34
N ALA A 7 -7.89 -10.74 -18.62
CA ALA A 7 -8.89 -11.62 -19.23
C ALA A 7 -8.95 -13.02 -18.58
N TYR A 8 -7.80 -13.58 -18.19
CA TYR A 8 -7.73 -14.90 -17.55
C TYR A 8 -8.36 -14.89 -16.13
N PHE A 9 -8.19 -13.81 -15.37
CA PHE A 9 -8.75 -13.68 -14.01
C PHE A 9 -10.16 -13.06 -13.96
N SER A 10 -10.64 -12.44 -15.05
CA SER A 10 -12.01 -11.86 -15.14
C SER A 10 -13.05 -12.79 -15.81
N GLY A 11 -12.67 -14.02 -16.18
CA GLY A 11 -13.60 -14.98 -16.78
C GLY A 11 -14.69 -15.48 -15.80
N PRO A 12 -15.96 -15.62 -16.22
CA PRO A 12 -17.03 -16.09 -15.35
C PRO A 12 -16.86 -17.59 -15.05
N ASN A 13 -16.41 -17.90 -13.84
CA ASN A 13 -16.29 -19.26 -13.33
C ASN A 13 -17.67 -19.91 -13.16
N LYS A 14 -18.20 -20.51 -14.25
CA LYS A 14 -19.29 -21.49 -14.18
C LYS A 14 -18.80 -22.77 -13.50
N ARG A 15 -18.79 -22.78 -12.17
CA ARG A 15 -18.62 -24.01 -11.38
C ARG A 15 -19.92 -24.82 -11.41
N HIS A 16 -19.96 -25.86 -12.24
CA HIS A 16 -20.82 -27.01 -11.95
C HIS A 16 -20.24 -27.75 -10.75
N GLY A 17 -21.05 -27.98 -9.73
CA GLY A 17 -20.59 -28.54 -8.45
C GLY A 17 -21.67 -28.50 -7.38
N THR A 18 -22.82 -29.11 -7.66
CA THR A 18 -23.85 -29.39 -6.65
C THR A 18 -23.30 -30.35 -5.59
N LEU A 19 -23.39 -30.00 -4.31
CA LEU A 19 -23.86 -30.92 -3.27
C LEU A 19 -24.29 -30.18 -1.98
N ASN A 20 -25.49 -30.54 -1.52
CA ASN A 20 -26.01 -30.51 -0.14
C ASN A 20 -26.07 -29.20 0.67
N THR A 21 -27.29 -28.65 0.71
CA THR A 21 -27.83 -27.82 1.78
C THR A 21 -28.00 -28.60 3.09
N VAL A 22 -27.72 -27.94 4.22
CA VAL A 22 -28.19 -28.31 5.57
C VAL A 22 -28.70 -27.03 6.24
N PRO A 23 -29.89 -27.00 6.87
CA PRO A 23 -30.54 -25.76 7.25
C PRO A 23 -30.10 -25.21 8.62
N ASP A 24 -29.93 -23.88 8.62
CA ASP A 24 -30.49 -22.91 9.57
C ASP A 24 -30.46 -23.20 11.08
N LYS A 25 -29.80 -22.29 11.82
CA LYS A 25 -30.29 -21.85 13.13
C LYS A 25 -29.84 -20.43 13.48
N SER A 26 -30.70 -19.48 13.16
CA SER A 26 -30.78 -18.15 13.80
C SER A 26 -30.56 -18.19 15.32
N ILE A 27 -29.66 -17.34 15.82
CA ILE A 27 -29.78 -16.72 17.15
C ILE A 27 -29.44 -15.23 17.00
N ALA A 28 -30.48 -14.40 16.93
CA ALA A 28 -30.41 -12.98 17.19
C ALA A 28 -31.09 -12.67 18.53
N ALA A 29 -30.81 -11.48 19.08
CA ALA A 29 -31.14 -11.04 20.45
C ALA A 29 -30.31 -11.74 21.55
N SER A 30 -30.02 -11.12 22.69
CA SER A 30 -30.48 -9.84 23.24
C SER A 30 -29.45 -9.28 24.23
N LEU A 31 -29.22 -7.96 24.28
CA LEU A 31 -28.63 -7.27 25.45
C LEU A 31 -28.71 -5.73 25.34
N GLU A 32 -29.93 -5.19 25.30
CA GLU A 32 -30.18 -3.81 25.73
C GLU A 32 -30.74 -3.78 27.16
N LYS A 33 -30.62 -2.60 27.80
CA LYS A 33 -31.14 -2.20 29.13
C LYS A 33 -30.48 -2.83 30.37
N LYS A 34 -29.66 -1.98 31.03
CA LYS A 34 -29.88 -1.68 32.46
C LYS A 34 -29.55 -0.21 32.75
N ILE A 35 -30.58 0.65 32.64
CA ILE A 35 -31.23 1.40 33.73
C ILE A 35 -30.48 2.66 34.17
N SER A 36 -31.18 3.78 34.04
CA SER A 36 -30.88 5.10 34.59
C SER A 36 -32.01 5.48 35.55
N GLU A 37 -31.68 5.93 36.77
CA GLU A 37 -32.48 6.71 37.73
C GLU A 37 -31.46 7.33 38.72
N LYS A 38 -31.40 8.67 38.93
CA LYS A 38 -32.21 9.52 39.84
C LYS A 38 -32.11 9.09 41.31
N GLN A 39 -32.07 9.92 42.36
CA GLN A 39 -32.09 11.39 42.62
C GLN A 39 -31.48 11.57 44.07
N ASP A 40 -31.16 12.72 44.69
CA ASP A 40 -31.40 14.16 44.46
C ASP A 40 -30.41 15.07 45.26
N TYR A 41 -30.58 16.40 45.20
CA TYR A 41 -30.03 17.44 46.13
C TYR A 41 -31.10 17.81 47.21
N PRO A 42 -30.83 18.51 48.36
CA PRO A 42 -30.18 19.84 48.48
C PRO A 42 -29.45 20.12 49.85
N PRO A 43 -29.19 21.37 50.32
CA PRO A 43 -28.41 22.47 49.73
C PRO A 43 -27.37 23.12 50.71
N THR A 44 -26.82 24.27 50.28
CA THR A 44 -26.23 25.40 51.05
C THR A 44 -24.81 25.32 51.62
N GLY A 45 -24.02 26.36 51.32
CA GLY A 45 -22.71 26.67 51.90
C GLY A 45 -21.92 27.67 51.04
N ASP A 46 -22.00 28.96 51.34
CA ASP A 46 -21.24 30.01 50.65
C ASP A 46 -19.74 29.97 50.98
N THR A 47 -18.88 29.99 49.96
CA THR A 47 -17.53 30.59 50.04
C THR A 47 -17.05 31.01 48.67
N ALA A 48 -16.57 32.25 48.56
CA ALA A 48 -15.91 32.75 47.36
C ALA A 48 -14.49 32.19 47.24
N SER A 49 -14.15 31.66 46.07
CA SER A 49 -12.76 31.42 45.65
C SER A 49 -12.60 31.71 44.16
N THR A 50 -11.48 32.36 43.83
CA THR A 50 -11.17 32.87 42.49
C THR A 50 -10.59 31.77 41.60
N ASP A 51 -11.44 30.87 41.10
CA ASP A 51 -11.00 29.89 40.10
C ASP A 51 -10.97 30.49 38.70
N VAL A 52 -9.76 30.81 38.25
CA VAL A 52 -9.46 31.03 36.84
C VAL A 52 -9.71 29.71 36.12
N LEU A 53 -10.76 29.67 35.28
CA LEU A 53 -11.03 28.58 34.35
C LEU A 53 -9.72 28.16 33.65
N PRO A 54 -9.26 26.90 33.78
CA PRO A 54 -8.13 26.42 33.02
C PRO A 54 -8.47 26.59 31.54
N ALA A 55 -7.64 27.34 30.82
CA ALA A 55 -7.78 27.45 29.38
C ALA A 55 -7.79 26.02 28.81
N GLN A 56 -8.88 25.63 28.13
CA GLN A 56 -8.90 24.36 27.43
C GLN A 56 -7.67 24.30 26.54
N PRO A 57 -6.85 23.23 26.60
CA PRO A 57 -5.68 23.14 25.74
C PRO A 57 -6.19 23.25 24.30
N GLN A 58 -5.71 24.27 23.58
CA GLN A 58 -5.99 24.43 22.17
C GLN A 58 -5.69 23.09 21.50
N SER A 59 -6.72 22.48 20.91
CA SER A 59 -6.58 21.22 20.20
C SER A 59 -5.43 21.39 19.21
N LYS A 60 -4.31 20.71 19.46
CA LYS A 60 -3.18 20.70 18.53
C LYS A 60 -3.71 20.07 17.26
N LYS A 61 -4.01 20.91 16.28
CA LYS A 61 -4.47 20.49 14.96
C LYS A 61 -3.45 19.47 14.46
N GLN A 62 -3.87 18.20 14.34
CA GLN A 62 -2.96 17.14 13.89
C GLN A 62 -2.38 17.56 12.54
N PRO A 63 -1.07 17.42 12.32
CA PRO A 63 -0.45 17.91 11.11
C PRO A 63 -0.97 17.10 9.92
N ASN A 64 -1.23 17.79 8.82
CA ASN A 64 -1.81 17.19 7.62
C ASN A 64 -0.88 16.12 7.05
N SER A 65 -1.42 15.15 6.32
CA SER A 65 -0.64 14.19 5.55
C SER A 65 -0.95 14.32 4.06
N TYR A 66 0.05 14.15 3.21
CA TYR A 66 -0.08 14.31 1.76
C TYR A 66 0.13 12.96 1.08
N VAL A 67 -0.71 12.65 0.09
CA VAL A 67 -0.54 11.47 -0.77
C VAL A 67 -0.37 11.93 -2.20
N PHE A 68 0.75 11.53 -2.80
CA PHE A 68 1.14 11.87 -4.17
C PHE A 68 0.91 10.65 -5.05
N ILE A 69 0.16 10.83 -6.14
CA ILE A 69 -0.18 9.75 -7.07
C ILE A 69 0.31 10.10 -8.47
N TRP A 70 1.09 9.20 -9.07
CA TRP A 70 1.33 9.15 -10.51
C TRP A 70 0.45 8.03 -11.07
N ARG A 71 -0.44 8.39 -11.98
CA ARG A 71 -1.41 7.46 -12.58
C ARG A 71 -0.71 6.46 -13.48
N LYS A 72 -1.34 5.30 -13.66
CA LYS A 72 -0.83 4.28 -14.56
C LYS A 72 -0.85 4.77 -16.00
N THR A 73 0.29 4.71 -16.68
CA THR A 73 0.40 5.04 -18.11
C THR A 73 0.45 3.76 -18.96
N ARG A 74 0.54 3.91 -20.29
CA ARG A 74 0.83 2.77 -21.18
C ARG A 74 2.25 2.21 -20.96
N ASN A 75 3.16 3.02 -20.42
CA ASN A 75 4.59 2.73 -20.32
C ASN A 75 5.03 2.37 -18.89
N GLY A 76 4.32 2.84 -17.86
CA GLY A 76 4.63 2.62 -16.45
C GLY A 76 3.45 2.08 -15.62
N PRO A 77 3.69 1.44 -14.48
CA PRO A 77 2.65 0.93 -13.58
C PRO A 77 1.89 2.04 -12.83
N GLY A 78 2.39 3.28 -12.89
CA GLY A 78 2.05 4.35 -11.95
C GLY A 78 2.82 4.19 -10.64
N HIS A 79 2.74 5.21 -9.79
CA HIS A 79 3.45 5.26 -8.52
C HIS A 79 2.62 5.97 -7.44
N ALA A 80 2.92 5.72 -6.17
CA ALA A 80 2.24 6.33 -5.05
C ALA A 80 3.19 6.52 -3.87
N ALA A 81 3.16 7.71 -3.27
CA ALA A 81 3.97 8.08 -2.13
C ALA A 81 3.14 8.79 -1.06
N ILE A 82 3.60 8.75 0.19
CA ILE A 82 2.99 9.44 1.31
C ILE A 82 4.02 10.33 2.02
N GLN A 83 3.56 11.48 2.48
CA GLN A 83 4.22 12.31 3.47
C GLN A 83 3.32 12.42 4.69
N ILE A 84 3.88 12.16 5.87
CA ILE A 84 3.19 12.28 7.15
C ILE A 84 3.67 13.56 7.84
N GLY A 85 2.76 14.49 8.07
CA GLY A 85 3.07 15.78 8.67
C GLY A 85 3.86 16.71 7.74
N GLY A 86 4.37 17.79 8.33
CA GLY A 86 4.95 18.92 7.60
C GLY A 86 3.89 19.94 7.18
N SER A 87 4.32 21.18 6.99
CA SER A 87 3.49 22.30 6.57
C SER A 87 3.32 22.40 5.05
N GLU A 88 4.27 21.89 4.28
CA GLU A 88 4.32 21.89 2.81
C GLU A 88 4.88 20.54 2.29
N PRO A 89 4.72 20.22 0.98
CA PRO A 89 5.31 19.02 0.38
C PRO A 89 6.84 18.95 0.54
N LYS A 90 7.34 17.80 1.02
CA LYS A 90 8.75 17.54 1.33
C LYS A 90 9.58 17.32 0.05
N LEU A 91 10.09 18.39 -0.53
CA LEU A 91 10.91 18.36 -1.75
C LEU A 91 12.35 17.90 -1.48
N HIS A 92 12.87 18.17 -0.29
CA HIS A 92 14.24 17.89 0.14
C HIS A 92 14.26 17.12 1.47
N THR A 93 15.37 16.45 1.79
CA THR A 93 15.52 15.66 3.02
C THR A 93 15.27 16.46 4.30
N ASP A 94 15.60 17.75 4.26
CA ASP A 94 15.64 18.65 5.40
C ASP A 94 14.29 19.37 5.64
N ASP A 95 13.35 19.27 4.68
CA ASP A 95 12.01 19.85 4.80
C ASP A 95 11.18 19.10 5.87
N GLU A 96 10.15 19.74 6.42
CA GLU A 96 9.33 19.12 7.48
C GLU A 96 8.56 17.87 7.02
N GLY A 97 8.37 16.92 7.94
CA GLY A 97 7.56 15.72 7.72
C GLY A 97 8.34 14.46 7.32
N ASP A 98 7.69 13.31 7.51
CA ASP A 98 8.23 11.98 7.21
C ASP A 98 7.73 11.49 5.85
N TYR A 99 8.63 11.39 4.87
CA TYR A 99 8.30 10.88 3.54
C TYR A 99 8.49 9.35 3.46
N GLY A 100 7.58 8.69 2.75
CA GLY A 100 7.48 7.25 2.63
C GLY A 100 7.03 6.82 1.24
N SER A 101 7.90 6.09 0.56
CA SER A 101 7.67 5.56 -0.77
C SER A 101 8.61 4.39 -1.04
N ILE A 102 8.21 3.46 -1.92
CA ILE A 102 9.03 2.32 -2.31
C ILE A 102 9.03 2.10 -3.82
N HIS A 103 10.17 1.70 -4.34
CA HIS A 103 10.35 1.31 -5.73
C HIS A 103 11.19 0.02 -5.80
N PRO A 104 11.13 -0.73 -6.92
CA PRO A 104 12.06 -1.82 -7.16
C PRO A 104 13.48 -1.28 -7.35
N GLN A 105 14.47 -1.92 -6.75
CA GLN A 105 15.87 -1.59 -6.98
C GLN A 105 16.30 -2.07 -8.38
N ASN A 106 16.77 -1.16 -9.23
CA ASN A 106 17.38 -1.39 -10.56
C ASN A 106 16.53 -2.07 -11.66
N PHE A 107 15.34 -2.60 -11.37
CA PHE A 107 14.53 -3.37 -12.32
C PHE A 107 13.15 -2.74 -12.57
N PRO A 108 12.66 -2.66 -13.83
CA PRO A 108 11.27 -2.28 -14.08
C PRO A 108 10.33 -3.38 -13.59
N SER A 109 9.40 -3.05 -12.69
CA SER A 109 8.41 -3.98 -12.12
C SER A 109 7.25 -4.33 -13.07
N MET A 110 7.48 -4.31 -14.38
CA MET A 110 6.47 -4.45 -15.44
C MET A 110 6.62 -5.77 -16.21
N GLY A 111 5.54 -6.19 -16.87
CA GLY A 111 5.55 -7.42 -17.68
C GLY A 111 5.80 -8.67 -16.81
N PRO A 112 6.63 -9.63 -17.26
CA PRO A 112 6.90 -10.87 -16.51
C PRO A 112 7.49 -10.65 -15.11
N LEU A 113 8.14 -9.51 -14.86
CA LEU A 113 8.75 -9.20 -13.56
C LEU A 113 7.75 -8.67 -12.51
N ALA A 114 6.51 -8.34 -12.90
CA ALA A 114 5.48 -7.77 -12.03
C ALA A 114 5.07 -8.67 -10.84
N VAL A 115 5.36 -9.97 -10.96
CA VAL A 115 5.00 -11.05 -10.03
C VAL A 115 6.22 -11.67 -9.34
N LEU A 116 7.40 -11.08 -9.52
CA LEU A 116 8.61 -11.50 -8.81
C LEU A 116 8.82 -10.61 -7.57
N PRO A 117 9.16 -11.19 -6.40
CA PRO A 117 9.63 -10.42 -5.26
C PRO A 117 10.99 -9.77 -5.59
N LEU A 118 10.99 -8.52 -6.00
CA LEU A 118 12.19 -7.71 -6.23
C LEU A 118 12.69 -7.11 -4.92
N LYS A 119 13.98 -6.75 -4.86
CA LYS A 119 14.49 -5.98 -3.73
C LYS A 119 13.83 -4.59 -3.74
N ALA A 120 13.23 -4.21 -2.61
CA ALA A 120 12.69 -2.87 -2.41
C ALA A 120 13.82 -1.87 -2.12
N ASP A 121 13.57 -0.63 -2.46
CA ASP A 121 14.39 0.55 -2.13
C ASP A 121 13.42 1.70 -1.79
N THR A 122 13.85 2.67 -1.00
CA THR A 122 12.98 3.71 -0.44
C THR A 122 13.38 5.10 -0.89
N ALA A 123 12.39 5.94 -1.25
CA ALA A 123 12.63 7.37 -1.46
C ALA A 123 12.46 8.16 -0.15
N GLU A 124 13.27 9.21 0.01
CA GLU A 124 13.29 10.09 1.20
C GLU A 124 12.67 11.47 0.95
N SER A 125 12.36 11.81 -0.30
CA SER A 125 11.74 13.08 -0.70
C SER A 125 10.89 12.95 -1.96
N LEU A 126 9.97 13.89 -2.14
CA LEU A 126 9.13 13.99 -3.33
C LEU A 126 9.95 14.16 -4.61
N THR A 127 11.01 14.97 -4.57
CA THR A 127 11.90 15.19 -5.73
C THR A 127 12.55 13.90 -6.21
N GLN A 128 12.90 12.97 -5.31
CA GLN A 128 13.49 11.68 -5.67
C GLN A 128 12.50 10.84 -6.50
N ASP A 129 11.24 10.74 -6.07
CA ASP A 129 10.21 10.01 -6.82
C ASP A 129 9.85 10.70 -8.14
N MET A 130 9.76 12.04 -8.17
CA MET A 130 9.52 12.79 -9.41
C MET A 130 10.62 12.56 -10.46
N LEU A 131 11.88 12.41 -10.01
CA LEU A 131 13.01 12.06 -10.89
C LEU A 131 12.96 10.59 -11.34
N LEU A 132 12.61 9.65 -10.45
CA LEU A 132 12.45 8.23 -10.78
C LEU A 132 11.33 8.01 -11.81
N GLU A 133 10.19 8.67 -11.65
CA GLU A 133 9.06 8.60 -12.59
C GLU A 133 9.40 9.26 -13.94
N ALA A 134 10.15 10.36 -13.96
CA ALA A 134 10.69 10.94 -15.20
C ALA A 134 11.64 9.96 -15.92
N CYS A 135 12.37 9.11 -15.19
CA CYS A 135 13.19 8.05 -15.77
C CYS A 135 12.38 6.86 -16.31
N ALA A 136 11.18 6.61 -15.79
CA ALA A 136 10.32 5.50 -16.18
C ALA A 136 9.62 5.75 -17.52
N ASP A 137 9.00 6.92 -17.71
CA ASP A 137 8.25 7.24 -18.94
C ASP A 137 9.13 7.32 -20.19
N GLN A 138 10.43 7.61 -20.04
CA GLN A 138 11.39 7.68 -21.14
C GLN A 138 11.93 6.33 -21.62
N LYS A 139 11.50 5.20 -21.04
CA LYS A 139 11.66 3.87 -21.67
C LYS A 139 10.67 3.71 -22.83
N THR A 140 10.87 4.55 -23.85
CA THR A 140 10.38 4.29 -25.20
C THR A 140 10.81 2.90 -25.64
N VAL A 141 10.05 2.32 -26.56
CA VAL A 141 10.39 1.04 -27.20
C VAL A 141 11.63 1.27 -28.06
N THR A 142 12.81 1.15 -27.46
CA THR A 142 14.04 0.92 -28.21
C THR A 142 13.83 -0.38 -28.99
N ASN A 143 14.03 -0.33 -30.30
CA ASN A 143 14.30 -1.55 -31.06
C ASN A 143 15.46 -2.27 -30.37
N ASP A 144 15.41 -3.60 -30.33
CA ASP A 144 16.18 -4.52 -29.46
C ASP A 144 17.71 -4.53 -29.69
N MET A 145 18.25 -3.52 -30.37
CA MET A 145 19.63 -3.38 -30.85
C MET A 145 20.24 -1.99 -30.62
N GLU A 146 19.46 -0.98 -30.21
CA GLU A 146 20.00 0.35 -29.92
C GLU A 146 20.18 0.57 -28.41
N PRO A 147 21.38 0.93 -27.91
CA PRO A 147 21.55 1.29 -26.52
C PRO A 147 20.70 2.53 -26.22
N PRO A 148 19.94 2.56 -25.11
CA PRO A 148 19.08 3.70 -24.79
C PRO A 148 19.94 4.97 -24.68
N PRO A 149 19.44 6.13 -25.14
CA PRO A 149 20.20 7.37 -25.08
C PRO A 149 20.59 7.67 -23.62
N LEU A 150 21.88 7.86 -23.40
CA LEU A 150 22.48 8.27 -22.13
C LEU A 150 22.13 9.75 -21.84
N LEU A 151 20.84 10.01 -21.62
CA LEU A 151 20.39 11.25 -20.99
C LEU A 151 20.95 11.26 -19.57
N THR A 152 21.93 12.13 -19.34
CA THR A 152 22.42 12.48 -18.02
C THR A 152 21.26 12.84 -17.10
N GLN A 153 21.33 12.41 -15.84
CA GLN A 153 20.27 12.65 -14.85
C GLN A 153 20.01 14.17 -14.63
N ALA A 154 21.00 15.00 -14.94
CA ALA A 154 20.95 16.46 -14.86
C ALA A 154 20.03 17.16 -15.87
N ASP A 155 19.76 16.55 -17.04
CA ASP A 155 18.95 17.17 -18.11
C ASP A 155 17.46 16.79 -18.04
N ARG A 156 17.05 16.07 -16.99
CA ARG A 156 15.69 15.51 -16.86
C ARG A 156 14.82 16.43 -16.02
N THR A 157 13.73 16.93 -16.60
CA THR A 157 12.67 17.61 -15.86
C THR A 157 11.95 16.62 -14.94
N PRO A 158 11.88 16.89 -13.61
CA PRO A 158 11.13 16.06 -12.67
C PRO A 158 9.65 15.95 -13.07
N LYS A 159 9.08 14.73 -13.04
CA LYS A 159 7.67 14.49 -13.37
C LYS A 159 6.81 14.73 -12.13
N GLN A 160 6.00 15.79 -12.16
CA GLN A 160 5.02 16.12 -11.12
C GLN A 160 4.02 14.96 -10.90
N PRO A 161 3.49 14.77 -9.69
CA PRO A 161 2.35 13.89 -9.45
C PRO A 161 1.15 14.31 -10.31
N ASP A 162 0.36 13.33 -10.76
CA ASP A 162 -0.89 13.58 -11.49
C ASP A 162 -2.01 14.03 -10.54
N LEU A 163 -1.95 13.64 -9.27
CA LEU A 163 -2.87 14.04 -8.20
C LEU A 163 -2.11 14.19 -6.87
N THR A 164 -2.50 15.19 -6.07
CA THR A 164 -2.06 15.33 -4.67
C THR A 164 -3.28 15.41 -3.75
N PHE A 165 -3.37 14.51 -2.79
CA PHE A 165 -4.42 14.53 -1.76
C PHE A 165 -3.87 15.03 -0.43
N GLU A 166 -4.57 15.98 0.19
CA GLU A 166 -4.36 16.43 1.57
C GLU A 166 -5.39 15.73 2.47
N ILE A 167 -4.88 15.03 3.49
CA ILE A 167 -5.68 14.21 4.41
C ILE A 167 -5.44 14.70 5.83
N ASN A 168 -6.54 14.96 6.53
CA ASN A 168 -6.56 15.51 7.88
C ASN A 168 -7.12 14.45 8.85
N HIS A 169 -6.90 14.64 10.15
CA HIS A 169 -7.49 13.82 11.23
C HIS A 169 -7.06 12.34 11.28
N LEU A 170 -5.91 11.99 10.72
CA LEU A 170 -5.27 10.68 10.90
C LEU A 170 -4.31 10.70 12.10
N ASP A 171 -4.10 9.55 12.75
CA ASP A 171 -3.07 9.39 13.78
C ASP A 171 -1.67 9.36 13.15
N THR A 172 -1.06 10.55 13.06
CA THR A 172 0.28 10.72 12.48
C THR A 172 1.35 9.93 13.22
N ASN A 173 1.22 9.68 14.54
CA ASN A 173 2.20 8.90 15.28
C ASN A 173 2.13 7.42 14.88
N ALA A 174 0.92 6.87 14.75
CA ALA A 174 0.71 5.50 14.29
C ALA A 174 1.21 5.31 12.85
N MET A 175 0.94 6.28 11.96
CA MET A 175 1.48 6.28 10.59
C MET A 175 3.02 6.33 10.58
N GLN A 176 3.64 7.22 11.37
CA GLN A 176 5.09 7.33 11.46
C GLN A 176 5.72 6.03 11.96
N GLN A 177 5.19 5.45 13.03
CA GLN A 177 5.66 4.16 13.56
C GLN A 177 5.52 3.04 12.52
N ARG A 178 4.41 3.00 11.77
CA ARG A 178 4.22 2.02 10.69
C ARG A 178 5.23 2.20 9.57
N LEU A 179 5.44 3.42 9.11
CA LEU A 179 6.40 3.75 8.05
C LEU A 179 7.84 3.43 8.48
N GLN A 180 8.24 3.78 9.69
CA GLN A 180 9.59 3.48 10.21
C GLN A 180 9.82 1.97 10.32
N LYS A 181 8.82 1.20 10.78
CA LYS A 181 8.89 -0.26 10.75
C LYS A 181 9.06 -0.80 9.33
N VAL A 182 8.30 -0.28 8.36
CA VAL A 182 8.42 -0.67 6.94
C VAL A 182 9.82 -0.37 6.38
N LYS A 183 10.40 0.80 6.70
CA LYS A 183 11.79 1.13 6.32
C LYS A 183 12.80 0.14 6.93
N ALA A 184 12.63 -0.24 8.19
CA ALA A 184 13.47 -1.25 8.84
C ALA A 184 13.32 -2.64 8.19
N ASP A 185 12.09 -3.10 7.95
CA ASP A 185 11.81 -4.39 7.28
C ASP A 185 12.44 -4.44 5.86
N ILE A 186 12.53 -3.31 5.14
CA ILE A 186 13.22 -3.19 3.83
C ILE A 186 14.74 -3.26 4.01
N ALA A 187 15.31 -2.51 4.97
CA ALA A 187 16.74 -2.47 5.22
C ALA A 187 17.30 -3.84 5.65
N GLU A 188 16.54 -4.60 6.43
CA GLU A 188 16.85 -5.98 6.83
C GLU A 188 16.60 -7.01 5.70
N GLY A 189 15.91 -6.61 4.63
CA GLY A 189 15.55 -7.49 3.51
C GLY A 189 14.34 -8.41 3.77
N HIS A 190 13.60 -8.18 4.86
CA HIS A 190 12.36 -8.87 5.22
C HIS A 190 11.16 -8.44 4.36
N LEU A 191 11.16 -7.20 3.84
CA LEU A 191 10.15 -6.69 2.92
C LEU A 191 10.70 -6.54 1.49
N ARG A 192 9.90 -6.95 0.50
CA ARG A 192 10.23 -6.91 -0.93
C ARG A 192 9.17 -6.16 -1.74
N TYR A 193 9.63 -5.56 -2.84
CA TYR A 193 8.74 -4.91 -3.81
C TYR A 193 8.22 -5.95 -4.80
N GLN A 194 6.91 -6.02 -4.99
CA GLN A 194 6.28 -6.81 -6.05
C GLN A 194 5.04 -6.06 -6.54
N LEU A 195 4.94 -5.77 -7.84
CA LEU A 195 3.82 -4.96 -8.37
C LEU A 195 2.46 -5.63 -8.10
N LEU A 196 2.38 -6.95 -8.18
CA LEU A 196 1.17 -7.75 -7.93
C LEU A 196 1.38 -8.66 -6.71
N PRO A 197 1.37 -8.13 -5.46
CA PRO A 197 1.89 -8.83 -4.27
C PRO A 197 1.09 -10.09 -3.86
N GLY A 198 -0.16 -10.24 -4.27
CA GLY A 198 -0.97 -11.43 -4.01
C GLY A 198 -0.80 -12.57 -5.02
N LEU A 199 0.15 -12.46 -5.97
CA LEU A 199 0.45 -13.51 -6.96
C LEU A 199 1.80 -14.18 -6.68
N ASP A 200 1.79 -15.33 -6.01
CA ASP A 200 2.98 -16.14 -5.78
C ASP A 200 3.24 -17.11 -6.97
N LEU A 201 4.04 -16.66 -7.95
CA LEU A 201 4.46 -17.55 -9.04
C LEU A 201 5.44 -18.64 -8.59
N ALA A 202 6.19 -18.45 -7.51
CA ALA A 202 7.09 -19.49 -7.01
C ALA A 202 6.28 -20.70 -6.53
N ARG A 203 5.15 -20.46 -5.84
CA ARG A 203 4.16 -21.50 -5.50
C ARG A 203 3.48 -22.06 -6.74
N PHE A 204 3.03 -21.23 -7.68
CA PHE A 204 2.42 -21.69 -8.94
C PHE A 204 3.30 -22.68 -9.72
N PHE A 205 4.61 -22.37 -9.88
CA PHE A 205 5.55 -23.27 -10.55
C PHE A 205 5.97 -24.47 -9.69
N ARG A 206 6.06 -24.32 -8.35
CA ARG A 206 6.34 -25.43 -7.41
C ARG A 206 5.21 -26.47 -7.37
N ASP A 207 3.98 -26.06 -7.66
CA ASP A 207 2.80 -26.92 -7.68
C ASP A 207 2.36 -27.36 -9.11
N SER A 208 3.05 -26.91 -10.17
CA SER A 208 2.75 -27.28 -11.56
C SER A 208 3.71 -28.35 -12.11
N PRO A 209 3.27 -29.61 -12.30
CA PRO A 209 4.14 -30.70 -12.77
C PRO A 209 4.49 -30.61 -14.26
N HIS A 210 3.82 -29.75 -15.03
CA HIS A 210 3.91 -29.75 -16.50
C HIS A 210 5.16 -29.08 -17.09
N PHE A 211 5.95 -28.38 -16.28
CA PHE A 211 7.16 -27.66 -16.74
C PHE A 211 8.47 -28.44 -16.52
N ILE A 212 8.40 -29.67 -16.00
CA ILE A 212 9.56 -30.53 -15.79
C ILE A 212 9.48 -31.69 -16.79
N SER A 213 10.42 -31.73 -17.74
CA SER A 213 10.45 -32.74 -18.81
C SER A 213 11.08 -34.08 -18.41
N HIS A 214 11.00 -34.44 -17.12
CA HIS A 214 11.74 -35.56 -16.53
C HIS A 214 10.78 -36.60 -15.90
N ASP A 215 11.34 -37.69 -15.38
CA ASP A 215 10.59 -38.84 -14.85
C ASP A 215 9.53 -38.42 -13.81
N PRO A 216 8.26 -38.87 -13.92
CA PRO A 216 7.21 -38.52 -12.96
C PRO A 216 7.54 -38.90 -11.50
N ILE A 217 8.37 -39.91 -11.25
CA ILE A 217 8.83 -40.30 -9.91
C ILE A 217 9.85 -39.29 -9.39
N GLU A 218 10.78 -38.84 -10.23
CA GLU A 218 11.76 -37.81 -9.89
C GLU A 218 11.08 -36.45 -9.64
N ILE A 219 10.07 -36.11 -10.45
CA ILE A 219 9.21 -34.93 -10.23
C ILE A 219 8.56 -34.98 -8.85
N HIS A 220 7.98 -36.13 -8.47
CA HIS A 220 7.31 -36.28 -7.18
C HIS A 220 8.28 -36.06 -6.00
N LEU A 221 9.41 -36.77 -6.00
CA LEU A 221 10.48 -36.64 -5.00
C LEU A 221 11.04 -35.21 -4.92
N HIS A 222 11.26 -34.56 -6.07
CA HIS A 222 11.76 -33.18 -6.11
C HIS A 222 10.71 -32.17 -5.64
N MET A 223 9.42 -32.38 -5.95
CA MET A 223 8.32 -31.55 -5.43
C MET A 223 8.14 -31.71 -3.92
N GLU A 224 8.20 -32.95 -3.38
CA GLU A 224 8.16 -33.18 -1.94
C GLU A 224 9.35 -32.51 -1.22
N LYS A 225 10.57 -32.75 -1.72
CA LYS A 225 11.79 -32.12 -1.18
C LYS A 225 11.73 -30.60 -1.25
N ARG A 226 11.22 -30.02 -2.35
CA ARG A 226 10.98 -28.57 -2.43
C ARG A 226 9.88 -28.12 -1.48
N ARG A 227 8.79 -28.87 -1.28
CA ARG A 227 7.70 -28.55 -0.33
C ARG A 227 8.19 -28.50 1.13
N GLN A 228 9.20 -29.29 1.47
CA GLN A 228 9.81 -29.32 2.81
C GLN A 228 10.81 -28.18 3.08
N LEU A 229 11.31 -27.48 2.06
CA LEU A 229 12.16 -26.31 2.27
C LEU A 229 11.35 -25.14 2.85
N PRO A 230 11.76 -24.55 3.99
CA PRO A 230 11.15 -23.33 4.49
C PRO A 230 11.46 -22.19 3.52
N VAL A 231 10.41 -21.66 2.88
CA VAL A 231 10.51 -20.39 2.16
C VAL A 231 10.62 -19.31 3.24
N PRO A 232 11.70 -18.49 3.28
CA PRO A 232 11.76 -17.39 4.21
C PRO A 232 10.56 -16.46 3.93
N PRO A 233 9.82 -16.00 4.95
CA PRO A 233 8.66 -15.15 4.76
C PRO A 233 9.11 -13.72 4.39
N SER A 234 9.63 -13.54 3.18
CA SER A 234 9.80 -12.21 2.59
C SER A 234 8.40 -11.67 2.32
N THR A 235 7.96 -10.72 3.14
CA THR A 235 6.68 -10.05 2.95
C THR A 235 6.77 -9.23 1.67
N VAL A 236 5.70 -9.18 0.86
CA VAL A 236 5.70 -8.47 -0.42
C VAL A 236 4.65 -7.37 -0.44
N THR A 237 4.99 -6.24 -1.04
CA THR A 237 4.10 -5.08 -1.19
C THR A 237 4.45 -4.26 -2.44
N ASN A 238 3.58 -3.34 -2.83
CA ASN A 238 3.85 -2.31 -3.84
C ASN A 238 3.66 -0.91 -3.23
N CYS A 239 4.06 0.13 -3.95
CA CYS A 239 4.01 1.52 -3.48
C CYS A 239 2.63 1.95 -2.97
N SER A 240 1.56 1.68 -3.73
CA SER A 240 0.19 2.04 -3.37
C SER A 240 -0.39 1.20 -2.23
N THR A 241 0.02 -0.05 -2.08
CA THR A 241 -0.35 -0.92 -0.94
C THR A 241 0.39 -0.51 0.33
N LEU A 242 1.66 -0.06 0.24
CA LEU A 242 2.36 0.57 1.36
C LEU A 242 1.64 1.84 1.80
N VAL A 243 1.29 2.74 0.87
CA VAL A 243 0.58 3.98 1.23
C VAL A 243 -0.75 3.67 1.92
N ALA A 244 -1.54 2.72 1.40
CA ALA A 244 -2.77 2.27 2.05
C ALA A 244 -2.54 1.64 3.44
N ASP A 245 -1.52 0.81 3.62
CA ASP A 245 -1.14 0.21 4.91
C ASP A 245 -0.70 1.26 5.94
N VAL A 246 0.03 2.30 5.53
CA VAL A 246 0.39 3.43 6.39
C VAL A 246 -0.84 4.26 6.75
N LEU A 247 -1.68 4.64 5.77
CA LEU A 247 -2.92 5.39 6.01
C LEU A 247 -3.88 4.64 6.93
N ASN A 248 -4.02 3.32 6.75
CA ASN A 248 -4.87 2.48 7.58
C ASN A 248 -4.34 2.37 9.02
N ALA A 249 -3.01 2.38 9.23
CA ALA A 249 -2.44 2.51 10.57
C ALA A 249 -2.79 3.87 11.23
N GLY A 250 -2.97 4.92 10.43
CA GLY A 250 -3.48 6.23 10.86
C GLY A 250 -5.00 6.30 11.06
N GLY A 251 -5.75 5.23 10.77
CA GLY A 251 -7.21 5.16 10.91
C GLY A 251 -8.01 5.38 9.62
N ALA A 252 -7.37 5.39 8.45
CA ALA A 252 -8.11 5.26 7.18
C ALA A 252 -8.69 3.84 7.01
N ASP A 253 -9.75 3.69 6.21
CA ASP A 253 -10.38 2.39 5.89
C ASP A 253 -10.27 2.09 4.40
N ILE A 254 -9.03 1.92 3.90
CA ILE A 254 -8.72 1.71 2.49
C ILE A 254 -8.60 0.21 2.19
N GLN A 255 -9.38 -0.27 1.22
CA GLN A 255 -9.44 -1.70 0.90
C GLN A 255 -8.32 -2.17 -0.06
N THR A 256 -7.48 -3.10 0.41
CA THR A 256 -6.35 -3.67 -0.34
C THR A 256 -6.50 -5.16 -0.67
N ASN A 257 -7.68 -5.74 -0.46
CA ASN A 257 -7.97 -7.19 -0.49
C ASN A 257 -7.86 -7.90 -1.87
N LYS A 258 -7.49 -7.19 -2.94
CA LYS A 258 -7.36 -7.75 -4.30
C LYS A 258 -5.99 -8.43 -4.46
N PRO A 259 -5.82 -9.43 -5.36
CA PRO A 259 -4.54 -10.14 -5.52
C PRO A 259 -3.40 -9.28 -6.11
N TRP A 260 -3.69 -8.04 -6.49
CA TRP A 260 -2.69 -7.02 -6.87
C TRP A 260 -2.56 -5.91 -5.82
N GLY A 261 -3.09 -6.11 -4.61
CA GLY A 261 -3.21 -5.08 -3.59
C GLY A 261 -4.16 -3.98 -4.06
N ILE A 262 -3.73 -2.73 -3.93
CA ILE A 262 -4.37 -1.58 -4.57
C ILE A 262 -3.41 -0.99 -5.62
N THR A 263 -3.93 -0.41 -6.71
CA THR A 263 -3.14 0.30 -7.73
C THR A 263 -3.09 1.79 -7.40
N PRO A 264 -2.16 2.59 -7.99
CA PRO A 264 -2.15 4.03 -7.80
C PRO A 264 -3.48 4.71 -8.18
N ASP A 265 -4.09 4.29 -9.30
CA ASP A 265 -5.40 4.79 -9.73
C ASP A 265 -6.50 4.40 -8.74
N GLY A 266 -6.54 3.14 -8.28
CA GLY A 266 -7.54 2.67 -7.32
C GLY A 266 -7.38 3.29 -5.94
N LEU A 267 -6.15 3.63 -5.54
CA LEU A 267 -5.88 4.38 -4.31
C LEU A 267 -6.39 5.82 -4.42
N ALA A 268 -6.20 6.48 -5.56
CA ALA A 268 -6.80 7.79 -5.81
C ALA A 268 -8.34 7.74 -5.78
N ASP A 269 -8.95 6.68 -6.30
CA ASP A 269 -10.40 6.48 -6.20
C ASP A 269 -10.85 6.33 -4.73
N GLU A 270 -10.25 5.45 -3.93
CA GLU A 270 -10.59 5.27 -2.51
C GLU A 270 -10.38 6.57 -1.69
N LEU A 271 -9.31 7.32 -1.97
CA LEU A 271 -9.07 8.65 -1.36
C LEU A 271 -10.15 9.67 -1.72
N HIS A 272 -10.59 9.70 -2.98
CA HIS A 272 -11.69 10.57 -3.40
C HIS A 272 -13.03 10.17 -2.76
N HIS A 273 -13.29 8.88 -2.55
CA HIS A 273 -14.52 8.40 -1.90
C HIS A 273 -14.53 8.63 -0.37
N SER A 274 -13.36 8.56 0.28
CA SER A 274 -13.19 8.86 1.71
C SER A 274 -13.23 10.36 2.05
N GLY A 275 -13.35 11.24 1.05
CA GLY A 275 -13.44 12.68 1.24
C GLY A 275 -12.09 13.38 1.47
N ALA A 276 -10.98 12.76 1.07
CA ALA A 276 -9.68 13.42 1.05
C ALA A 276 -9.72 14.65 0.12
N LYS A 277 -9.07 15.74 0.53
CA LYS A 277 -9.08 16.99 -0.23
C LYS A 277 -8.08 16.87 -1.39
N LEU A 278 -8.58 16.81 -2.62
CA LEU A 278 -7.75 16.95 -3.81
C LEU A 278 -7.26 18.40 -3.94
N ASN A 279 -5.95 18.58 -4.16
CA ASN A 279 -5.29 19.86 -4.43
C ASN A 279 -4.78 19.90 -5.89
#